data_AF-A0A941SFQ7-F1
#
_entry.id   AF-A0A941SFQ7-F1
#
_cell.length_a   1.000
_cell.length_b   1.000
_cell.length_c   1.000
_cell.angle_alpha   90.00
_cell.angle_beta   90.00
_cell.angle_gamma   90.00
#
_symmetry.space_group_name_H-M   'P 1'
#
loop_
_entity.id
_entity.type
_entity.pdbx_description
1 polymer ?
#
loop_
_entity_poly.entity_id
_entity_poly.type
_entity_poly.pdbx_seq_one_letter_code
_entity_poly.pdbx_strand_id
1 'polypeptide(L)' 'MKILVHFKSGFKQIFIVPKSMLALEFRNMAKEIGGNIDSIEFSLPPRRQSGITTAEQRLGIVQLPDKR' A
#
# COMPACT_ATOMS: atom_id res chain seq x y z
N MET A 1 -6.78 9.02 1.76
CA MET A 1 -5.81 7.92 1.55
C MET A 1 -5.55 7.83 0.06
N LYS A 2 -4.30 7.59 -0.39
CA LYS A 2 -4.04 7.32 -1.81
C LYS A 2 -3.95 5.82 -2.03
N ILE A 3 -4.66 5.32 -3.01
CA ILE A 3 -4.69 3.90 -3.35
C ILE A 3 -4.28 3.78 -4.82
N LEU A 4 -3.26 2.98 -5.10
CA LEU A 4 -2.86 2.64 -6.46
C LEU A 4 -3.57 1.34 -6.86
N VAL A 5 -4.26 1.35 -8.00
CA VAL A 5 -4.97 0.19 -8.55
C VAL A 5 -4.32 -0.21 -9.85
N HIS A 6 -4.03 -1.51 -9.97
CA HIS A 6 -3.57 -2.12 -11.21
C HIS A 6 -4.74 -2.88 -11.82
N PHE A 7 -5.12 -2.50 -13.03
CA PHE A 7 -6.19 -3.16 -13.77
C PHE A 7 -5.62 -4.27 -14.66
N LYS A 8 -6.41 -5.30 -14.93
CA LYS A 8 -6.05 -6.39 -15.85
C LYS A 8 -5.82 -5.92 -17.28
N SER A 9 -6.31 -4.74 -17.64
CA SER A 9 -6.03 -4.06 -18.90
C SER A 9 -4.59 -3.54 -19.01
N GLY A 10 -3.81 -3.57 -17.93
CA GLY A 10 -2.45 -3.02 -17.86
C GLY A 10 -2.40 -1.56 -17.41
N PHE A 11 -3.55 -0.88 -17.32
CA PHE A 11 -3.63 0.49 -16.80
C PHE A 11 -3.41 0.53 -15.28
N LYS A 12 -2.75 1.59 -14.81
CA LYS A 12 -2.52 1.87 -13.40
C LYS A 12 -3.10 3.24 -13.05
N GLN A 13 -3.88 3.31 -11.98
CA GLN A 13 -4.54 4.55 -11.57
C GLN A 13 -4.41 4.76 -10.06
N ILE A 14 -4.10 6.00 -9.67
CA ILE A 14 -4.13 6.41 -8.27
C ILE A 14 -5.48 7.05 -7.97
N PHE A 15 -6.14 6.57 -6.92
CA PHE A 15 -7.38 7.09 -6.38
C PHE A 15 -7.12 7.81 -5.06
N ILE A 16 -7.75 8.98 -4.89
CA ILE A 16 -7.78 9.71 -3.61
C ILE A 16 -9.11 9.39 -2.96
N VAL A 17 -9.05 8.67 -1.84
CA VAL A 17 -10.22 8.07 -1.21
C VAL A 17 -10.39 8.60 0.22
N PRO A 18 -11.61 8.99 0.65
CA PRO A 18 -11.86 9.38 2.03
C PRO A 18 -11.64 8.18 2.99
N LYS A 19 -11.21 8.46 4.23
CA LYS A 19 -10.92 7.40 5.22
C LYS A 19 -12.17 6.63 5.67
N SER A 20 -13.35 7.22 5.52
CA SER A 20 -14.64 6.60 5.84
C SER A 20 -15.12 5.61 4.79
N MET A 21 -14.47 5.56 3.62
CA MET A 21 -14.92 4.70 2.52
C MET A 21 -14.67 3.22 2.83
N LEU A 22 -15.68 2.38 2.58
CA LEU A 22 -15.55 0.94 2.72
C LEU A 22 -14.75 0.33 1.56
N ALA A 23 -13.96 -0.70 1.86
CA ALA A 23 -13.15 -1.38 0.87
C ALA A 23 -13.99 -2.02 -0.25
N LEU A 24 -15.18 -2.52 0.08
CA LEU A 24 -16.10 -3.12 -0.89
C LEU A 24 -16.65 -2.07 -1.86
N GLU A 25 -17.09 -0.92 -1.34
CA GLU A 25 -17.57 0.20 -2.16
C GLU A 25 -16.46 0.69 -3.10
N PHE A 26 -15.24 0.87 -2.56
CA PHE A 26 -14.09 1.27 -3.36
C PHE A 26 -13.81 0.29 -4.50
N ARG A 27 -13.79 -1.01 -4.21
CA ARG A 27 -13.57 -2.05 -5.21
C ARG A 27 -14.61 -1.99 -6.33
N ASN A 28 -15.88 -1.81 -5.98
CA ASN A 28 -16.95 -1.75 -6.96
C ASN A 28 -16.81 -0.54 -7.87
N MET A 29 -16.57 0.65 -7.29
CA MET A 29 -16.34 1.88 -8.07
C MET A 29 -15.10 1.78 -8.96
N ALA A 30 -13.98 1.29 -8.41
CA ALA A 30 -12.76 1.12 -9.20
C ALA A 30 -12.98 0.16 -10.37
N LYS A 31 -13.76 -0.92 -10.15
CA LYS A 31 -14.13 -1.87 -11.20
C LYS A 31 -15.04 -1.25 -12.27
N GLU A 32 -15.97 -0.41 -11.87
CA GLU A 32 -16.87 0.30 -12.79
C GLU A 32 -16.09 1.29 -13.68
N ILE A 33 -15.10 1.99 -13.13
CA ILE A 33 -14.30 2.99 -13.86
C ILE A 33 -13.25 2.35 -14.78
N GLY A 34 -12.48 1.37 -14.28
CA GLY A 34 -11.30 0.84 -14.95
C GLY A 34 -11.38 -0.62 -15.37
N GLY A 35 -12.50 -1.29 -15.09
CA GLY A 35 -12.70 -2.70 -15.37
C GLY A 35 -12.09 -3.64 -14.33
N ASN A 36 -11.77 -4.86 -14.73
CA ASN A 36 -11.32 -5.87 -13.78
C ASN A 36 -9.99 -5.50 -13.09
N ILE A 37 -10.00 -5.56 -11.77
CA ILE A 37 -8.85 -5.26 -10.92
C ILE A 37 -7.93 -6.48 -10.85
N ASP A 38 -6.63 -6.26 -10.97
CA ASP A 38 -5.57 -7.23 -10.75
C ASP A 38 -5.03 -7.13 -9.32
N SER A 39 -4.58 -5.94 -8.91
CA SER A 39 -4.07 -5.69 -7.56
C SER A 39 -4.35 -4.26 -7.06
N ILE A 40 -4.26 -4.08 -5.74
CA ILE A 40 -4.48 -2.81 -5.04
C ILE A 40 -3.35 -2.58 -4.04
N GLU A 41 -2.70 -1.42 -4.14
CA GLU A 41 -1.64 -0.98 -3.24
C GLU A 41 -2.09 0.24 -2.42
N PHE A 42 -1.95 0.15 -1.10
CA PHE A 42 -2.32 1.23 -0.19
C PHE A 42 -1.08 2.04 0.17
N SER A 43 -1.09 3.34 -0.11
CA SER A 43 -0.04 4.21 0.43
C SER A 43 -0.28 4.41 1.93
N LEU A 44 0.55 3.74 2.73
CA LEU A 44 0.64 4.05 4.14
C LEU A 44 1.29 5.44 4.27
N PRO A 45 0.84 6.28 5.22
CA PRO A 45 1.60 7.48 5.54
C PRO A 45 3.02 7.06 5.93
N PRO A 46 4.05 7.86 5.62
CA PRO A 46 5.40 7.56 6.06
C PRO A 46 5.36 7.39 7.58
N ARG A 47 5.55 6.15 8.05
CA ARG A 47 5.80 5.90 9.47
C ARG A 47 7.01 6.76 9.76
N ARG A 48 6.91 7.71 10.70
CA ARG A 48 8.11 8.37 11.22
C ARG A 48 8.96 7.25 11.82
N GLN A 49 9.91 6.76 11.05
CA GLN A 49 10.91 5.82 11.50
C GLN A 49 11.75 6.61 12.49
N SER A 50 11.50 6.43 13.77
CA SER A 50 12.49 6.74 14.79
C SER A 50 13.69 5.83 14.52
N GLY A 51 14.68 6.38 13.82
CA GLY A 51 16.06 5.91 13.73
C GLY A 51 16.26 4.43 13.39
N ILE A 52 16.21 4.07 12.11
CA ILE A 52 17.00 2.94 11.59
C ILE A 52 17.64 3.41 10.29
N THR A 53 18.97 3.51 10.31
CA THR A 53 19.80 3.94 9.21
C THR A 53 19.63 3.00 8.01
N THR A 54 19.58 3.59 6.82
CA THR A 54 19.27 2.96 5.52
C THR A 54 20.27 1.89 5.05
N ALA A 55 21.20 1.44 5.91
CA ALA A 55 22.24 0.47 5.56
C ALA A 55 21.84 -1.00 5.82
N GLU A 56 20.90 -1.27 6.73
CA GLU A 56 20.70 -2.65 7.22
C GLU A 56 19.61 -3.46 6.51
N GLN A 57 18.92 -2.92 5.50
CA GLN A 57 17.93 -3.69 4.74
C GLN A 57 18.53 -4.65 3.70
N ARG A 58 19.85 -4.62 3.47
CA ARG A 58 20.51 -5.51 2.48
C ARG A 58 21.06 -6.82 3.04
N LEU A 59 21.15 -6.99 4.36
CA LEU A 59 21.48 -8.29 4.95
C LEU A 59 20.32 -8.71 5.83
N GLY A 60 19.55 -9.70 5.37
CA GLY A 60 18.39 -10.27 6.06
C GLY A 60 18.75 -11.02 7.35
N ILE A 61 19.28 -10.31 8.34
CA ILE A 61 19.56 -10.83 9.67
C ILE A 61 18.91 -9.89 10.67
N VAL A 62 17.69 -10.23 11.07
CA VAL A 62 17.03 -9.59 12.22
C VAL A 62 17.71 -10.14 13.47
N GLN A 63 18.62 -9.38 14.07
CA GLN A 63 19.10 -9.69 15.43
C GLN A 63 18.04 -9.25 16.45
N LEU A 64 17.57 -10.21 17.25
CA LEU A 64 16.67 -9.94 18.38
C LEU A 64 17.47 -9.34 19.54
N PRO A 65 16.92 -8.35 20.28
CA PRO A 65 17.60 -7.77 21.43
C PRO A 65 17.67 -8.77 22.60
N ASP A 66 18.87 -8.88 23.16
CA ASP A 66 19.17 -9.69 24.35
C ASP A 66 18.44 -9.11 25.57
N LYS A 67 17.62 -9.95 26.22
CA LYS A 67 16.86 -9.56 27.42
C LYS A 67 17.77 -9.63 28.64
N ARG A 68 17.99 -8.47 29.27
CA ARG A 68 18.52 -8.39 30.64
C ARG A 68 17.54 -8.91 31.68
#